data_AF-A0A7Z6T6B9-F1
#
_entry.id   AF-A0A7Z6T6B9-F1
#
_cell.length_a   1.000
_cell.length_b   1.000
_cell.length_c   1.000
_cell.angle_alpha   90.00
_cell.angle_beta   90.00
_cell.angle_gamma   90.00
#
_symmetry.space_group_name_H-M   'P 1'
#
loop_
_entity.id
_entity.type
_entity.pdbx_description
1 polymer ?
#
loop_
_entity_poly.entity_id
_entity_poly.type
_entity_poly.pdbx_seq_one_letter_code
_entity_poly.pdbx_strand_id
1 'polypeptide(L)'
;MLEPGEQVEVTTIVNLSSVTVPRTAAFAAATAILSGGAMAVIPVPTPMYLGMTDRRIFIFRANPTFARPEEHLMTIPRAGLVRSEIKERVLNSSFVISAPDSEQGLKIVFPLAGRKERNVIAAALPLAD
;
A
#
# COMPACT_ATOMS: atom_id res chain seq x y z
N MET A 1 13.47 9.17 -5.69
CA MET A 1 13.63 9.50 -7.12
C MET A 1 13.24 8.27 -7.92
N LEU A 2 12.55 8.43 -9.05
CA LEU A 2 12.15 7.30 -9.90
C LEU A 2 13.37 6.69 -10.59
N GLU A 3 13.31 5.38 -10.82
CA GLU A 3 14.29 4.70 -11.66
C GLU A 3 14.09 5.03 -13.14
N PRO A 4 15.13 4.93 -13.99
CA PRO A 4 14.98 5.10 -15.42
C PRO A 4 13.86 4.21 -15.99
N GLY A 5 12.92 4.85 -16.69
CA GLY A 5 11.76 4.21 -17.30
C GLY A 5 10.65 3.77 -16.34
N GLU A 6 10.77 4.02 -15.03
CA GLU A 6 9.68 3.79 -14.08
C GLU A 6 8.60 4.88 -14.27
N GLN A 7 7.35 4.45 -14.39
CA GLN A 7 6.22 5.32 -14.69
C GLN A 7 5.23 5.36 -13.53
N VAL A 8 4.77 6.56 -13.19
CA VAL A 8 3.72 6.73 -12.17
C VAL A 8 2.38 6.30 -12.77
N GLU A 9 1.76 5.30 -12.16
CA GLU A 9 0.44 4.78 -12.56
C GLU A 9 -0.70 5.50 -11.83
N VAL A 10 -0.52 5.81 -10.54
CA VAL A 10 -1.54 6.47 -9.73
C VAL A 10 -0.93 7.21 -8.55
N THR A 11 -1.56 8.33 -8.18
CA THR A 11 -1.28 9.05 -6.93
C THR A 11 -2.59 9.32 -6.22
N THR A 12 -2.63 9.17 -4.89
CA THR A 12 -3.84 9.38 -4.10
C THR A 12 -3.52 9.71 -2.65
N ILE A 13 -4.47 10.33 -1.95
CA ILE A 13 -4.43 10.48 -0.50
C ILE A 13 -5.13 9.28 0.14
N VAL A 14 -4.52 8.73 1.19
CA VAL A 14 -5.00 7.57 1.94
C VAL A 14 -4.73 7.75 3.43
N ASN A 15 -5.40 6.98 4.28
CA ASN A 15 -4.94 6.75 5.64
C ASN A 15 -4.25 5.39 5.72
N LEU A 16 -3.08 5.36 6.36
CA LEU A 16 -2.30 4.13 6.53
C LEU A 16 -2.19 3.74 8.00
N SER A 17 -2.22 2.45 8.27
CA SER A 17 -1.93 1.87 9.59
C SER A 17 -1.34 0.47 9.43
N SER A 18 -0.38 0.08 10.27
CA SER A 18 0.14 -1.28 10.26
C SER A 18 -0.79 -2.23 11.00
N VAL A 19 -0.92 -3.44 10.49
CA VAL A 19 -1.77 -4.50 11.06
C VAL A 19 -1.01 -5.82 11.05
N THR A 20 -1.27 -6.70 12.02
CA THR A 20 -0.78 -8.08 11.96
C THR A 20 -1.61 -8.84 10.94
N VAL A 21 -0.93 -9.57 10.05
CA VAL A 21 -1.57 -10.48 9.11
C VAL A 21 -1.20 -11.90 9.53
N PRO A 22 -2.18 -12.78 9.80
CA PRO A 22 -1.87 -14.17 10.13
C PRO A 22 -1.13 -14.80 8.96
N ARG A 23 -0.04 -15.53 9.25
CA ARG A 23 0.84 -16.13 8.25
C ARG A 23 0.05 -16.90 7.17
N THR A 24 -1.03 -17.59 7.56
CA THR A 24 -1.91 -18.33 6.63
C THR A 24 -2.58 -17.48 5.54
N ALA A 25 -2.83 -16.19 5.77
CA ALA A 25 -3.45 -15.28 4.80
C ALA A 25 -2.43 -14.59 3.87
N ALA A 26 -1.13 -14.89 4.01
CA ALA A 26 -0.06 -14.29 3.23
C ALA A 26 0.58 -15.26 2.21
N PHE A 27 0.17 -16.53 2.19
CA PHE A 27 0.86 -17.59 1.43
C PHE A 27 0.02 -18.16 0.28
N ALA A 28 0.31 -17.68 -0.94
CA ALA A 28 0.18 -18.50 -2.16
C ALA A 28 1.07 -18.07 -3.34
N ALA A 29 1.81 -16.95 -3.28
CA ALA A 29 2.67 -16.52 -4.38
C ALA A 29 4.03 -15.97 -3.93
N ALA A 30 4.99 -16.85 -3.63
CA ALA A 30 6.41 -16.49 -3.71
C ALA A 30 7.29 -17.74 -3.84
N THR A 31 7.64 -18.08 -5.08
CA THR A 31 8.92 -18.73 -5.36
C THR A 31 9.97 -17.64 -5.56
N ALA A 32 10.98 -17.64 -4.69
CA ALA A 32 12.28 -17.00 -4.82
C ALA A 32 12.33 -15.50 -5.20
N ILE A 33 12.00 -14.60 -4.26
CA ILE A 33 12.67 -13.29 -4.18
C ILE A 33 13.16 -13.09 -2.75
N LEU A 34 14.46 -13.30 -2.56
CA LEU A 34 15.21 -12.88 -1.38
C LEU A 34 15.45 -11.37 -1.48
N SER A 35 14.60 -10.55 -0.85
CA SER A 35 15.00 -9.22 -0.43
C SER A 35 14.11 -8.72 0.69
N GLY A 36 14.63 -8.79 1.91
CA GLY A 36 13.99 -8.23 3.10
C GLY A 36 13.75 -6.73 2.98
N GLY A 37 12.49 -6.33 3.16
CA GLY A 37 12.09 -4.96 3.44
C GLY A 37 11.29 -4.96 4.74
N ALA A 38 11.82 -4.34 5.80
CA ALA A 38 11.05 -4.15 7.02
C ALA A 38 9.84 -3.24 6.71
N MET A 39 8.62 -3.73 6.89
CA MET A 39 7.45 -2.84 6.85
C MET A 39 7.50 -1.92 8.08
N ALA A 40 7.46 -0.61 7.85
CA ALA A 40 7.45 0.35 8.95
C ALA A 40 6.11 0.28 9.71
N VAL A 41 6.17 0.37 11.04
CA VAL A 41 4.98 0.36 11.90
C VAL A 41 4.35 1.76 11.94
N ILE A 42 3.10 1.88 11.48
CA ILE A 42 2.29 3.10 11.57
C ILE A 42 1.20 2.87 12.63
N PRO A 43 1.31 3.49 13.83
CA PRO A 43 0.48 3.14 14.99
C PRO A 43 -0.96 3.67 14.92
N VAL A 44 -1.24 4.69 14.10
CA VAL A 44 -2.57 5.33 13.97
C VAL A 44 -2.86 5.63 12.51
N PRO A 45 -4.10 5.47 12.01
CA PRO A 45 -4.51 5.90 10.67
C PRO A 45 -4.14 7.36 10.43
N THR A 46 -3.06 7.57 9.69
CA THR A 46 -2.51 8.91 9.43
C THR A 46 -2.69 9.26 7.96
N PRO A 47 -3.12 10.48 7.62
CA PRO A 47 -3.19 10.94 6.23
C PRO A 47 -1.81 10.90 5.57
N MET A 48 -1.75 10.26 4.40
CA MET A 48 -0.54 10.03 3.62
C MET A 48 -0.85 10.19 2.14
N TYR A 49 0.15 10.58 1.36
CA TYR A 49 0.12 10.42 -0.09
C TYR A 49 0.73 9.07 -0.46
N LEU A 50 0.01 8.33 -1.29
CA LEU A 50 0.48 7.10 -1.90
C LEU A 50 0.69 7.36 -3.39
N GLY A 51 1.91 7.11 -3.88
CA GLY A 51 2.21 7.00 -5.30
C GLY A 51 2.49 5.55 -5.64
N MET A 52 1.88 5.01 -6.69
CA MET A 52 2.21 3.68 -7.21
C MET A 52 2.73 3.81 -8.64
N THR A 53 3.80 3.09 -8.91
CA THR A 53 4.41 2.93 -10.23
C THR A 53 4.22 1.50 -10.74
N ASP A 54 4.74 1.24 -11.93
CA ASP A 54 4.85 -0.10 -12.50
C ASP A 54 5.69 -1.08 -11.65
N ARG A 55 6.46 -0.56 -10.68
CA ARG A 55 7.42 -1.36 -9.88
C ARG A 55 7.28 -1.21 -8.38
N ARG A 56 6.84 -0.05 -7.88
CA ARG A 56 6.99 0.32 -6.46
C ARG A 56 5.80 1.15 -5.96
N ILE A 57 5.58 1.07 -4.66
CA ILE A 57 4.67 1.95 -3.92
C ILE A 57 5.53 2.89 -3.07
N PHE A 58 5.25 4.18 -3.15
CA PHE A 58 5.91 5.25 -2.40
C PHE A 58 4.90 5.88 -1.46
N ILE A 59 5.28 6.03 -0.20
CA ILE A 59 4.45 6.68 0.82
C ILE A 59 5.12 7.99 1.24
N PHE A 60 4.33 9.05 1.24
CA PHE A 60 4.76 10.36 1.71
C PHE A 60 3.83 10.85 2.82
N ARG A 61 4.43 11.47 3.84
CA ARG A 61 3.70 12.20 4.88
C ARG A 61 2.88 13.31 4.23
N ALA A 62 1.58 13.36 4.53
CA ALA A 62 0.78 14.51 4.16
C ALA A 62 1.10 15.69 5.07
N ASN A 63 1.31 16.87 4.49
CA ASN A 63 1.42 18.08 5.29
C ASN A 63 0.04 18.40 5.92
N PRO A 64 -0.04 18.68 7.22
CA PRO A 64 -1.32 18.91 7.90
C PRO A 64 -1.97 20.26 7.56
N THR A 65 -1.18 21.21 7.04
CA THR A 65 -1.62 22.58 6.75
C THR A 65 -1.88 22.80 5.26
N PHE A 66 -1.12 22.13 4.40
CA PHE A 66 -1.17 22.30 2.95
C PHE A 66 -1.45 20.96 2.26
N ALA A 67 -2.22 20.99 1.17
CA ALA A 67 -2.49 19.81 0.35
C ALA A 67 -1.26 19.41 -0.51
N ARG A 68 -0.16 19.03 0.15
CA ARG A 68 1.07 18.57 -0.51
C ARG A 68 1.78 17.46 0.29
N PRO A 69 2.55 16.58 -0.38
CA PRO A 69 3.48 15.69 0.30
C PRO A 69 4.64 16.49 0.91
N GLU A 70 5.09 16.08 2.09
CA GLU A 70 6.16 16.75 2.83
C GLU A 70 7.43 15.90 2.93
N GLU A 71 7.29 14.63 3.33
CA GLU A 71 8.41 13.74 3.63
C GLU A 71 8.16 12.37 2.99
N HIS A 72 9.16 11.82 2.30
CA HIS A 72 9.11 10.44 1.83
C HIS A 72 9.41 9.48 2.99
N LEU A 73 8.44 8.64 3.33
CA LEU A 73 8.53 7.74 4.49
C LEU A 73 9.03 6.34 4.15
N MET A 74 8.55 5.78 3.04
CA MET A 74 8.93 4.42 2.64
C MET A 74 8.69 4.14 1.16
N THR A 75 9.50 3.23 0.64
CA THR A 75 9.35 2.62 -0.68
C THR A 75 9.14 1.13 -0.51
N ILE A 76 8.08 0.58 -1.10
CA ILE A 76 7.75 -0.85 -1.05
C ILE A 76 7.81 -1.41 -2.47
N PRO A 77 8.62 -2.45 -2.75
CA PRO A 77 8.57 -3.16 -4.02
C PRO A 77 7.17 -3.73 -4.26
N ARG A 78 6.64 -3.61 -5.49
CA ARG A 78 5.33 -4.18 -5.86
C ARG A 78 5.42 -5.69 -6.05
N ALA A 79 6.58 -6.18 -6.50
CA ALA A 79 6.83 -7.60 -6.71
C ALA A 79 6.64 -8.37 -5.40
N GLY A 80 5.84 -9.44 -5.46
CA GLY A 80 5.54 -10.29 -4.30
C GLY A 80 4.45 -9.75 -3.38
N LEU A 81 3.99 -8.50 -3.51
CA LEU A 81 2.88 -8.01 -2.69
C LEU A 81 1.57 -8.69 -3.09
N VAL A 82 0.82 -9.12 -2.09
CA VAL A 82 -0.57 -9.55 -2.21
C VAL A 82 -1.47 -8.59 -1.47
N ARG A 83 -2.78 -8.62 -1.76
CA ARG A 83 -3.79 -7.85 -1.03
C ARG A 83 -4.91 -8.73 -0.48
N SER A 84 -5.54 -8.26 0.59
CA SER A 84 -6.82 -8.78 1.04
C SER A 84 -7.96 -8.39 0.08
N GLU A 85 -9.14 -8.94 0.33
CA GLU A 85 -10.38 -8.41 -0.25
C GLU A 85 -10.58 -6.93 0.10
N ILE A 86 -11.32 -6.25 -0.77
CA ILE A 86 -11.74 -4.88 -0.52
C ILE A 86 -12.90 -4.91 0.47
N LYS A 87 -12.68 -4.30 1.63
CA LYS A 87 -13.73 -4.02 2.60
C LYS A 87 -14.38 -2.68 2.28
N GLU A 88 -15.60 -2.73 1.75
CA GLU A 88 -16.44 -1.56 1.51
C GLU A 88 -17.11 -1.07 2.81
N ARG A 89 -17.21 0.24 2.94
CA ARG A 89 -18.02 0.92 3.96
C ARG A 89 -18.71 2.13 3.33
N VAL A 90 -19.64 2.72 4.06
CA VAL A 90 -20.44 3.85 3.55
C VAL A 90 -19.57 5.04 3.14
N LEU A 91 -18.55 5.38 3.95
CA LEU A 91 -17.74 6.60 3.77
C LEU A 91 -16.30 6.35 3.30
N ASN A 92 -15.87 5.08 3.27
CA ASN A 92 -14.52 4.70 2.87
C ASN A 92 -14.48 3.24 2.42
N SER A 93 -13.37 2.85 1.85
CA SER A 93 -13.04 1.45 1.55
C SER A 93 -11.62 1.16 2.03
N SER A 94 -11.32 -0.09 2.34
CA SER A 94 -9.96 -0.46 2.73
C SER A 94 -9.58 -1.86 2.27
N PHE A 95 -8.30 -2.08 2.06
CA PHE A 95 -7.71 -3.41 1.99
C PHE A 95 -6.33 -3.39 2.65
N VAL A 96 -5.80 -4.58 2.94
CA VAL A 96 -4.46 -4.76 3.49
C VAL A 96 -3.54 -5.23 2.37
N ILE A 97 -2.33 -4.68 2.30
CA ILE A 97 -1.24 -5.25 1.50
C ILE A 97 -0.24 -5.93 2.41
N SER A 98 0.32 -7.06 1.97
CA SER A 98 1.32 -7.82 2.72
C SER A 98 2.31 -8.47 1.77
N ALA A 99 3.53 -8.69 2.26
CA ALA A 99 4.51 -9.56 1.62
C ALA A 99 4.38 -10.98 2.22
N PRO A 100 4.66 -12.06 1.46
CA PRO A 100 4.44 -13.44 1.91
C PRO A 100 5.26 -13.83 3.15
N ASP A 101 6.39 -13.18 3.32
CA ASP A 101 7.38 -13.37 4.37
C ASP A 101 7.25 -12.36 5.53
N SER A 102 6.22 -11.51 5.52
CA SER A 102 5.95 -10.50 6.56
C SER A 102 4.68 -10.82 7.36
N GLU A 103 4.82 -10.97 8.68
CA GLU A 103 3.67 -11.01 9.61
C GLU A 103 2.99 -9.64 9.79
N GLN A 104 3.60 -8.58 9.24
CA GLN A 104 3.05 -7.24 9.22
C GLN A 104 2.52 -6.90 7.83
N GLY A 105 1.30 -6.40 7.79
CA GLY A 105 0.69 -5.82 6.60
C GLY A 105 0.41 -4.33 6.79
N LEU A 106 0.22 -3.64 5.68
CA LEU A 106 -0.15 -2.24 5.64
C LEU A 106 -1.60 -2.12 5.23
N LYS A 107 -2.45 -1.67 6.16
CA LYS A 107 -3.85 -1.37 5.86
C LYS A 107 -3.93 0.00 5.19
N ILE A 108 -4.52 0.03 4.01
CA ILE A 108 -4.76 1.22 3.22
C ILE A 108 -6.24 1.55 3.28
N VAL A 109 -6.58 2.74 3.75
CA VAL A 109 -7.96 3.24 3.82
C VAL A 109 -8.12 4.39 2.85
N PHE A 110 -9.06 4.24 1.93
CA PHE A 110 -9.37 5.21 0.89
C PHE A 110 -10.64 5.98 1.26
N PRO A 111 -10.61 7.33 1.25
CA PRO A 111 -11.83 8.11 1.35
C PRO A 111 -12.73 7.86 0.14
N LEU A 112 -14.01 8.22 0.24
CA LEU A 112 -14.98 8.04 -0.85
C LEU A 112 -14.50 8.61 -2.19
N ALA A 113 -13.82 9.77 -2.16
CA ALA A 113 -13.28 10.42 -3.35
C ALA A 113 -12.15 9.61 -4.04
N GLY A 114 -11.44 8.76 -3.30
CA GLY A 114 -10.31 7.95 -3.80
C GLY A 114 -10.72 6.58 -4.34
N ARG A 115 -12.01 6.33 -4.59
CA ARG A 115 -12.52 5.02 -5.00
C ARG A 115 -11.98 4.55 -6.35
N LYS A 116 -11.73 5.48 -7.29
CA LYS A 116 -11.20 5.17 -8.62
C LYS A 116 -9.75 4.72 -8.52
N GLU A 117 -8.94 5.47 -7.78
CA GLU A 117 -7.53 5.21 -7.51
C GLU A 117 -7.38 3.89 -6.75
N ARG A 118 -8.25 3.65 -5.77
CA ARG A 118 -8.36 2.36 -5.06
C ARG A 118 -8.57 1.19 -6.00
N ASN A 119 -9.42 1.32 -7.03
CA ASN A 119 -9.64 0.24 -8.00
C ASN A 119 -8.38 -0.03 -8.83
N VAL A 120 -7.67 1.04 -9.24
CA VAL A 120 -6.39 0.91 -9.98
C VAL A 120 -5.35 0.17 -9.14
N ILE A 121 -5.18 0.57 -7.87
CA ILE A 121 -4.22 -0.06 -6.96
C ILE A 121 -4.61 -1.52 -6.68
N ALA A 122 -5.89 -1.78 -6.42
CA ALA A 122 -6.37 -3.12 -6.14
C ALA A 122 -6.25 -4.06 -7.35
N ALA A 123 -6.37 -3.54 -8.58
CA ALA A 123 -6.17 -4.33 -9.80
C ALA A 123 -4.70 -4.67 -10.07
N ALA A 124 -3.77 -3.85 -9.57
CA ALA A 124 -2.33 -4.07 -9.73
C ALA A 124 -1.75 -5.10 -8.75
N LEU A 125 -2.52 -5.54 -7.75
CA LEU A 125 -2.07 -6.47 -6.71
C LEU A 125 -2.95 -7.74 -6.71
N PRO A 126 -2.34 -8.94 -6.72
CA PRO A 126 -3.07 -10.19 -6.63
C PRO A 126 -3.80 -10.31 -5.28
N LEU A 127 -4.95 -10.99 -5.29
CA LEU A 127 -5.65 -11.36 -4.06
C LEU A 127 -4.84 -12.44 -3.33
N ALA A 128 -4.74 -12.34 -2.01
CA ALA A 128 -4.23 -13.43 -1.18
C ALA A 128 -5.29 -14.54 -1.08
N ASP A 129 -4.88 -15.80 -1.28
CA ASP A 129 -5.73 -16.98 -1.17
C ASP A 129 -6.07 -17.34 0.29
#